data_AF-A0A3G2T1J5-F1
#
_entry.id   AF-A0A3G2T1J5-F1
#
_cell.length_a   1.000
_cell.length_b   1.000
_cell.length_c   1.000
_cell.angle_alpha   90.00
_cell.angle_beta   90.00
_cell.angle_gamma   90.00
#
_symmetry.space_group_name_H-M   'P 1'
#
loop_
_entity.id
_entity.type
_entity.pdbx_description
1 polymer ?
#
loop_
_entity_poly.entity_id
_entity_poly.type
_entity_poly.pdbx_seq_one_letter_code
_entity_poly.pdbx_strand_id
1 'polypeptide(L)'
;MFITSFEEQNITYRSCSNLRIHLSTTHHFHETSLETFLNHFPSRANTIQPQQISQSIVNLWQEKLVGFAFESLLDLYVQRLIFDGYIGYSRVHGIPSDIDAIAYKADTQSYTLIEVKEKDLSKMHPQGFGMDISRIKDLTDLSTATGLAISYVVKRIDNQKDRNFLEWKIISLQNFINHLQDRTIQGGSGMGFENGHYPTQICPYQYFKDLK
;
A
#
# COMPACT_ATOMS: atom_id res chain seq x y z
N MET A 1 7.16 11.35 -4.69
CA MET A 1 6.75 10.00 -4.26
C MET A 1 5.40 10.13 -3.61
N PHE A 2 4.43 9.30 -4.01
CA PHE A 2 3.05 9.37 -3.53
C PHE A 2 2.83 8.24 -2.55
N ILE A 3 2.35 8.58 -1.36
CA ILE A 3 1.95 7.60 -0.34
C ILE A 3 0.43 7.60 -0.33
N THR A 4 -0.15 6.48 -0.73
CA THR A 4 -1.59 6.24 -0.63
C THR A 4 -1.80 5.08 0.32
N SER A 5 -2.69 5.26 1.31
CA SER A 5 -3.20 4.16 2.12
C SER A 5 -4.50 3.66 1.52
N PHE A 6 -4.43 2.51 0.86
CA PHE A 6 -5.59 1.78 0.38
C PHE A 6 -5.92 0.66 1.38
N GLU A 7 -6.90 0.88 2.24
CA GLU A 7 -7.57 -0.24 2.92
C GLU A 7 -8.52 -0.91 1.93
N GLU A 8 -8.08 -2.02 1.31
CA GLU A 8 -9.01 -3.00 0.76
C GLU A 8 -9.12 -4.19 1.71
N GLN A 9 -10.07 -4.11 2.65
CA GLN A 9 -11.04 -5.17 2.93
C GLN A 9 -12.01 -4.74 4.04
N ASN A 10 -13.30 -4.67 3.65
CA ASN A 10 -14.49 -4.44 4.47
C ASN A 10 -14.74 -2.99 4.94
N ILE A 11 -15.59 -2.31 4.19
CA ILE A 11 -16.58 -1.32 4.66
C ILE A 11 -16.16 -0.58 5.94
N THR A 12 -15.28 0.40 5.82
CA THR A 12 -15.37 1.59 6.67
C THR A 12 -15.19 2.82 5.79
N TYR A 13 -16.33 3.45 5.46
CA TYR A 13 -16.37 4.78 4.89
C TYR A 13 -15.58 5.74 5.78
N ARG A 14 -14.44 6.22 5.29
CA ARG A 14 -14.01 7.59 5.55
C ARG A 14 -13.83 8.25 4.20
N SER A 15 -14.68 9.23 3.96
CA SER A 15 -14.70 10.01 2.73
C SER A 15 -13.29 10.49 2.38
N CYS A 16 -12.84 10.20 1.17
CA CYS A 16 -11.85 11.02 0.50
C CYS A 16 -12.50 12.31 0.01
N SER A 17 -13.22 13.03 0.88
CA SER A 17 -13.83 14.33 0.58
C SER A 17 -12.80 15.45 0.46
N ASN A 18 -11.51 15.13 0.55
CA ASN A 18 -10.41 15.98 0.12
C ASN A 18 -9.26 15.08 -0.31
N LEU A 19 -9.01 14.95 -1.62
CA LEU A 19 -7.73 14.45 -2.09
C LEU A 19 -6.64 15.44 -1.62
N ARG A 20 -6.03 15.16 -0.48
CA ARG A 20 -4.86 15.89 0.00
C ARG A 20 -3.65 15.13 -0.47
N ILE A 21 -2.91 15.69 -1.41
CA ILE A 21 -1.63 15.10 -1.79
C ILE A 21 -0.53 15.65 -0.87
N HIS A 22 0.16 14.74 -0.20
CA HIS A 22 1.08 15.03 0.89
C HIS A 22 2.53 14.92 0.42
N LEU A 23 3.21 16.06 0.27
CA LEU A 23 4.66 16.12 0.07
C LEU A 23 5.29 16.62 1.38
N SER A 24 5.92 15.72 2.13
CA SER A 24 6.52 16.03 3.44
C SER A 24 8.02 16.26 3.31
N THR A 25 8.46 17.51 3.40
CA THR A 25 9.84 17.86 3.80
C THR A 25 9.87 18.71 5.08
N THR A 26 8.70 19.17 5.55
CA THR A 26 8.49 19.82 6.85
C THR A 26 7.12 19.38 7.37
N HIS A 27 6.93 19.23 8.68
CA HIS A 27 5.76 18.59 9.31
C HIS A 27 4.43 19.37 9.20
N HIS A 28 4.19 20.06 8.09
CA HIS A 28 2.97 20.82 7.80
C HIS A 28 2.29 20.30 6.53
N PHE A 29 0.96 20.29 6.53
CA PHE A 29 0.17 19.99 5.34
C PHE A 29 0.17 21.20 4.41
N HIS A 30 0.49 20.99 3.13
CA HIS A 30 0.46 22.03 2.11
C HIS A 30 -0.78 21.85 1.23
N GLU A 31 -1.64 22.86 1.19
CA GLU A 31 -2.70 22.97 0.19
C GLU A 31 -2.09 23.47 -1.12
N THR A 32 -2.48 22.86 -2.23
CA THR A 32 -1.93 23.19 -3.55
C THR A 32 -2.99 22.98 -4.63
N SER A 33 -2.87 23.71 -5.74
CA SER A 33 -3.74 23.50 -6.90
C SER A 33 -3.41 22.18 -7.59
N LEU A 34 -4.37 21.60 -8.33
CA LEU A 34 -4.13 20.40 -9.13
C LEU A 34 -3.01 20.62 -10.15
N GLU A 35 -2.91 21.80 -10.76
CA GLU A 35 -1.87 22.11 -11.74
C GLU A 35 -0.48 22.13 -11.08
N THR A 36 -0.34 22.86 -9.98
CA THR A 36 0.90 22.90 -9.20
C THR A 36 1.30 21.51 -8.73
N PHE A 37 0.32 20.72 -8.31
CA PHE A 37 0.52 19.34 -7.93
C PHE A 37 1.08 18.48 -9.08
N LEU A 38 0.47 18.55 -10.27
CA LEU A 38 0.89 17.79 -11.44
C LEU A 38 2.29 18.17 -11.94
N ASN A 39 2.77 19.38 -11.62
CA ASN A 39 4.14 19.80 -11.95
C ASN A 39 5.23 19.05 -11.16
N HIS A 40 4.86 18.30 -10.11
CA HIS A 40 5.79 17.38 -9.45
C HIS A 40 6.06 16.11 -10.26
N PHE A 41 5.33 15.90 -11.36
CA PHE A 41 5.50 14.73 -12.22
C PHE A 41 5.99 15.16 -13.60
N PRO A 42 7.07 14.55 -14.11
CA PRO A 42 7.48 14.75 -15.49
C PRO A 42 6.34 14.40 -16.45
N SER A 43 6.18 15.19 -17.50
CA SER A 43 5.21 14.87 -18.56
C SER A 43 5.62 13.60 -19.29
N ARG A 44 4.63 12.77 -19.63
CA ARG A 44 4.80 11.59 -20.47
C ARG A 44 4.11 11.84 -21.81
N ALA A 45 4.77 11.46 -22.90
CA ALA A 45 4.11 11.47 -24.21
C ALA A 45 2.91 10.52 -24.16
N ASN A 46 1.72 11.03 -24.47
CA ASN A 46 0.52 10.23 -24.42
C ASN A 46 0.52 9.28 -25.63
N THR A 47 0.82 8.01 -25.38
CA THR A 47 0.85 6.98 -26.42
C THR A 47 -0.45 6.19 -26.51
N ILE A 48 -1.43 6.50 -25.66
CA ILE A 48 -2.66 5.73 -25.55
C ILE A 48 -3.66 6.23 -26.58
N GLN A 49 -4.11 5.32 -27.43
CA GLN A 49 -5.20 5.58 -28.36
C GLN A 49 -6.53 5.31 -27.64
N PRO A 50 -7.51 6.22 -27.71
CA PRO A 50 -8.83 5.98 -27.16
C PRO A 50 -9.42 4.72 -27.79
N GLN A 51 -9.74 3.72 -26.97
CA GLN A 51 -10.49 2.57 -27.42
C GLN A 51 -11.97 2.78 -27.14
N GLN A 52 -12.81 2.44 -28.10
CA GLN A 52 -14.24 2.44 -27.90
C GLN A 52 -14.60 1.32 -26.89
N ILE A 53 -15.24 1.70 -25.79
CA ILE A 53 -15.76 0.75 -24.81
C ILE A 53 -17.05 0.16 -25.38
N SER A 54 -17.20 -1.17 -25.37
CA SER A 54 -18.40 -1.81 -25.88
C SER A 54 -19.62 -1.47 -25.01
N GLN A 55 -20.78 -1.32 -25.63
CA GLN A 55 -22.02 -1.03 -24.89
C GLN A 55 -22.36 -2.14 -23.88
N SER A 56 -21.99 -3.39 -24.16
CA SER A 56 -22.16 -4.51 -23.23
C SER A 56 -21.39 -4.32 -21.92
N ILE A 57 -20.16 -3.80 -21.97
CA ILE A 57 -19.36 -3.49 -20.79
C ILE A 57 -19.97 -2.32 -20.02
N VAL A 58 -20.44 -1.29 -20.73
CA VAL A 58 -21.10 -0.14 -20.11
C VAL A 58 -22.34 -0.58 -19.34
N ASN A 59 -23.23 -1.35 -19.97
CA ASN A 59 -24.46 -1.84 -19.34
C ASN A 59 -24.15 -2.70 -18.11
N LEU A 60 -23.18 -3.61 -18.21
CA LEU A 60 -22.75 -4.46 -17.09
C LEU A 60 -22.32 -3.64 -15.87
N TRP A 61 -21.54 -2.58 -16.07
CA TRP A 61 -21.08 -1.75 -14.96
C TRP A 61 -22.16 -0.81 -14.44
N GLN A 62 -23.07 -0.31 -15.29
CA GLN A 62 -24.23 0.44 -14.83
C GLN A 62 -25.10 -0.40 -13.89
N GLU A 63 -25.39 -1.65 -14.26
CA GLU A 63 -26.15 -2.58 -13.41
C GLU A 63 -25.45 -2.84 -12.06
N LYS A 64 -24.12 -2.97 -12.06
CA LYS A 64 -23.34 -3.16 -10.82
C LYS A 64 -23.33 -1.91 -9.94
N LEU A 65 -23.29 -0.72 -10.53
CA LEU A 65 -23.10 0.53 -9.80
C LEU A 65 -24.43 1.19 -9.37
N VAL A 66 -25.57 0.78 -9.93
CA VAL A 66 -26.88 1.40 -9.65
C VAL A 66 -27.28 1.37 -8.17
N GLY A 67 -26.77 0.40 -7.40
CA GLY A 67 -27.06 0.26 -5.98
C GLY A 67 -26.26 1.20 -5.07
N PHE A 68 -25.28 1.92 -5.60
CA PHE A 68 -24.42 2.81 -4.81
C PHE A 68 -24.95 4.24 -4.81
N ALA A 69 -24.69 4.96 -3.70
CA ALA A 69 -25.02 6.37 -3.60
C ALA A 69 -24.19 7.20 -4.60
N PHE A 70 -24.83 8.19 -5.21
CA PHE A 70 -24.19 9.07 -6.19
C PHE A 70 -22.89 9.69 -5.67
N GLU A 71 -22.90 10.23 -4.46
CA GLU A 71 -21.73 10.88 -3.87
C GLU A 71 -20.54 9.91 -3.73
N SER A 72 -20.79 8.64 -3.42
CA SER A 72 -19.74 7.62 -3.33
C SER A 72 -19.15 7.28 -4.70
N LEU A 73 -19.99 7.24 -5.72
CA LEU A 73 -19.55 7.05 -7.10
C LEU A 73 -18.76 8.26 -7.60
N LEU A 74 -19.17 9.47 -7.23
CA LEU A 74 -18.48 10.70 -7.58
C LEU A 74 -17.10 10.77 -6.92
N ASP A 75 -17.01 10.49 -5.62
CA ASP A 75 -15.75 10.45 -4.87
C ASP A 75 -14.77 9.45 -5.50
N LEU A 76 -15.25 8.25 -5.84
CA LEU A 76 -14.44 7.24 -6.52
C LEU A 76 -13.99 7.73 -7.91
N TYR A 77 -14.91 8.30 -8.68
CA TYR A 77 -14.60 8.82 -10.02
C TYR A 77 -13.53 9.91 -9.97
N VAL A 78 -13.64 10.89 -9.07
CA VAL A 78 -12.66 11.97 -8.93
C VAL A 78 -11.29 11.43 -8.55
N GLN A 79 -11.22 10.46 -7.64
CA GLN A 79 -9.96 9.79 -7.30
C GLN A 79 -9.33 9.11 -8.51
N ARG A 80 -10.10 8.28 -9.24
CA ARG A 80 -9.60 7.57 -10.43
C ARG A 80 -9.24 8.53 -11.55
N LEU A 81 -9.98 9.62 -11.74
CA LEU A 81 -9.67 10.65 -12.72
C LEU A 81 -8.30 11.29 -12.44
N ILE A 82 -7.99 11.57 -11.18
CA ILE A 82 -6.71 12.17 -10.80
C ILE A 82 -5.57 11.16 -10.93
N PHE A 83 -5.71 9.97 -10.36
CA PHE A 83 -4.65 8.97 -10.34
C PHE A 83 -4.43 8.26 -11.68
N ASP A 84 -5.49 7.85 -12.37
CA ASP A 84 -5.36 7.15 -13.65
C ASP A 84 -5.30 8.15 -14.81
N GLY A 85 -6.22 9.12 -14.80
CA GLY A 85 -6.37 10.08 -15.89
C GLY A 85 -5.22 11.08 -15.95
N TYR A 86 -5.17 11.98 -14.97
CA TYR A 86 -4.19 13.07 -14.95
C TYR A 86 -2.77 12.56 -14.68
N ILE A 87 -2.57 11.62 -13.75
CA ILE A 87 -1.23 11.09 -13.48
C ILE A 87 -0.91 9.91 -14.40
N GLY A 88 -1.68 8.82 -14.33
CA GLY A 88 -1.38 7.53 -14.96
C GLY A 88 -1.14 7.60 -16.47
N TYR A 89 -1.98 8.36 -17.20
CA TYR A 89 -1.91 8.45 -18.65
C TYR A 89 -1.08 9.62 -19.18
N SER A 90 -0.87 10.68 -18.40
CA SER A 90 -0.22 11.91 -18.90
C SER A 90 1.13 12.23 -18.26
N ARG A 91 1.49 11.55 -17.17
CA ARG A 91 2.71 11.81 -16.41
C ARG A 91 3.56 10.56 -16.24
N VAL A 92 4.86 10.77 -16.07
CA VAL A 92 5.77 9.74 -15.58
C VAL A 92 5.55 9.66 -14.07
N HIS A 93 4.97 8.55 -13.64
CA HIS A 93 4.79 8.26 -12.23
C HIS A 93 5.69 7.09 -11.83
N GLY A 94 6.10 7.08 -10.56
CA GLY A 94 6.78 5.92 -9.98
C GLY A 94 5.83 4.74 -9.82
N ILE A 95 6.36 3.64 -9.29
CA ILE A 95 5.52 2.53 -8.81
C ILE A 95 4.73 3.07 -7.61
N PRO A 96 3.39 3.00 -7.61
CA PRO A 96 2.62 3.30 -6.41
C PRO A 96 3.07 2.36 -5.30
N SER A 97 3.58 2.92 -4.21
CA SER A 97 3.92 2.17 -3.01
C SER A 97 2.76 2.33 -2.06
N ASP A 98 1.91 1.30 -2.00
CA ASP A 98 0.80 1.27 -1.05
C ASP A 98 1.36 1.09 0.35
N ILE A 99 0.93 1.98 1.25
CA ILE A 99 1.25 1.92 2.68
C ILE A 99 -0.04 1.82 3.45
N ASP A 100 -0.18 0.77 4.25
CA ASP A 100 -1.45 0.47 4.91
C ASP A 100 -1.93 1.60 5.84
N ALA A 101 -1.03 2.26 6.58
CA ALA A 101 -1.38 3.40 7.43
C ALA A 101 -0.24 4.40 7.67
N ILE A 102 -0.60 5.63 8.03
CA ILE A 102 0.31 6.67 8.54
C ILE A 102 -0.13 7.02 9.96
N ALA A 103 0.75 6.81 10.94
CA ALA A 103 0.51 7.15 12.33
C ALA A 103 1.23 8.45 12.72
N TYR A 104 0.52 9.31 13.45
CA TYR A 104 1.08 10.51 14.07
C TYR A 104 1.30 10.27 15.57
N LYS A 105 2.51 10.52 16.04
CA LYS A 105 2.88 10.41 17.45
C LYS A 105 2.95 11.81 18.06
N ALA A 106 1.99 12.15 18.90
CA ALA A 106 1.81 13.52 19.41
C ALA A 106 2.95 13.97 20.35
N ASP A 107 3.53 13.05 21.12
CA ASP A 107 4.63 13.32 22.05
C ASP A 107 5.94 13.69 21.33
N THR A 108 6.25 13.02 20.22
CA THR A 108 7.43 13.31 19.40
C THR A 108 7.12 14.20 18.19
N GLN A 109 5.86 14.59 18.03
CA GLN A 109 5.33 15.33 16.88
C GLN A 109 5.79 14.76 15.52
N SER A 110 5.89 13.43 15.42
CA SER A 110 6.47 12.76 14.27
C SER A 110 5.49 11.80 13.61
N TYR A 111 5.72 11.55 12.32
CA TYR A 111 4.97 10.58 11.55
C TYR A 111 5.75 9.27 11.40
N THR A 112 5.04 8.15 11.31
CA THR A 112 5.59 6.84 10.99
C THR A 112 4.66 6.14 10.01
N LEU A 113 5.24 5.46 9.04
CA LEU A 113 4.51 4.63 8.10
C LEU A 113 4.32 3.24 8.70
N ILE A 114 3.17 2.63 8.44
CA ILE A 114 2.81 1.31 8.97
C ILE A 114 2.45 0.42 7.79
N GLU A 115 3.14 -0.71 7.69
CA GLU A 115 2.78 -1.85 6.85
C GLU A 115 2.13 -2.90 7.75
N VAL A 116 0.87 -3.22 7.52
CA VAL A 116 0.09 -4.22 8.27
C VAL A 116 -0.08 -5.47 7.41
N LYS A 117 0.17 -6.64 8.00
CA LYS A 117 -0.11 -7.93 7.35
C LYS A 117 -0.73 -8.92 8.32
N GLU A 118 -1.55 -9.82 7.79
CA GLU A 118 -2.04 -10.99 8.52
C GLU A 118 -1.26 -12.22 8.07
N LYS A 119 -0.58 -12.92 8.99
CA LYS A 119 0.32 -14.03 8.66
C LYS A 119 0.32 -15.13 9.72
N ASP A 120 0.41 -16.38 9.27
CA ASP A 120 0.90 -17.49 10.08
C ASP A 120 2.44 -17.52 10.06
N LEU A 121 3.04 -18.34 10.93
CA LEU A 121 4.49 -18.54 10.89
C LEU A 121 4.88 -19.32 9.65
N SER A 122 6.03 -18.96 9.05
CA SER A 122 6.64 -19.75 7.99
C SER A 122 6.75 -21.21 8.39
N LYS A 123 6.22 -22.13 7.58
CA LYS A 123 6.33 -23.58 7.79
C LYS A 123 7.77 -24.09 7.64
N MET A 124 8.65 -23.31 6.99
CA MET A 124 10.08 -23.61 6.81
C MET A 124 10.94 -22.81 7.80
N HIS A 125 12.09 -23.36 8.19
CA HIS A 125 13.07 -22.63 9.00
C HIS A 125 13.72 -21.47 8.22
N PRO A 126 13.94 -20.30 8.87
CA PRO A 126 13.54 -20.00 10.24
C PRO A 126 12.02 -19.79 10.40
N GLN A 127 11.48 -20.17 11.56
CA GLN A 127 10.11 -19.84 11.94
C GLN A 127 10.01 -18.32 12.15
N GLY A 128 9.15 -17.65 11.38
CA GLY A 128 9.05 -16.20 11.38
C GLY A 128 8.10 -15.67 10.32
N PHE A 129 8.18 -14.37 10.06
CA PHE A 129 7.33 -13.69 9.09
C PHE A 129 8.14 -13.28 7.87
N GLY A 130 7.63 -13.61 6.69
CA GLY A 130 8.25 -13.27 5.42
C GLY A 130 7.72 -11.98 4.81
N MET A 131 8.55 -11.31 4.01
CA MET A 131 8.16 -10.22 3.11
C MET A 131 8.86 -10.41 1.76
N ASP A 132 8.18 -10.08 0.67
CA ASP A 132 8.76 -10.18 -0.67
C ASP A 132 9.91 -9.21 -0.84
N ILE A 133 10.97 -9.64 -1.53
CA ILE A 133 12.18 -8.83 -1.73
C ILE A 133 11.85 -7.51 -2.42
N SER A 134 10.93 -7.52 -3.39
CA SER A 134 10.44 -6.30 -4.03
C SER A 134 9.79 -5.36 -3.02
N ARG A 135 8.91 -5.85 -2.16
CA ARG A 135 8.26 -5.04 -1.12
C ARG A 135 9.26 -4.49 -0.09
N ILE A 136 10.26 -5.28 0.31
CA ILE A 136 11.34 -4.81 1.19
C ILE A 136 12.07 -3.63 0.53
N LYS A 137 12.40 -3.77 -0.77
CA LYS A 137 13.04 -2.70 -1.55
C LYS A 137 12.15 -1.47 -1.64
N ASP A 138 10.87 -1.62 -1.99
CA ASP A 138 9.93 -0.51 -2.12
C ASP A 138 9.79 0.28 -0.83
N LEU A 139 9.65 -0.41 0.31
CA LEU A 139 9.58 0.21 1.63
C LEU A 139 10.91 0.90 2.01
N THR A 140 12.04 0.32 1.64
CA THR A 140 13.36 0.92 1.89
C THR A 140 13.56 2.20 1.08
N ASP A 141 13.21 2.18 -0.20
CA ASP A 141 13.26 3.34 -1.10
C ASP A 141 12.32 4.44 -0.57
N LEU A 142 11.13 4.06 -0.10
CA LEU A 142 10.17 4.98 0.50
C LEU A 142 10.68 5.62 1.79
N SER A 143 11.23 4.82 2.71
CA SER A 143 11.82 5.33 3.96
C SER A 143 12.98 6.28 3.66
N THR A 144 13.82 5.95 2.68
CA THR A 144 14.96 6.78 2.25
C THR A 144 14.49 8.10 1.64
N ALA A 145 13.49 8.08 0.76
CA ALA A 145 13.01 9.27 0.07
C ALA A 145 12.24 10.23 0.99
N THR A 146 11.58 9.71 2.03
CA THR A 146 10.73 10.50 2.92
C THR A 146 11.39 10.85 4.26
N GLY A 147 12.44 10.13 4.64
CA GLY A 147 13.03 10.18 5.98
C GLY A 147 12.12 9.59 7.07
N LEU A 148 10.97 9.01 6.71
CA LEU A 148 10.03 8.45 7.69
C LEU A 148 10.41 7.03 8.05
N ALA A 149 10.32 6.71 9.35
CA ALA A 149 10.45 5.35 9.83
C ALA A 149 9.24 4.52 9.38
N ILE A 150 9.49 3.23 9.12
CA ILE A 150 8.45 2.27 8.75
C ILE A 150 8.39 1.17 9.80
N SER A 151 7.19 0.92 10.30
CA SER A 151 6.88 -0.20 11.21
C SER A 151 6.14 -1.28 10.45
N TYR A 152 6.64 -2.51 10.55
CA TYR A 152 5.96 -3.70 10.05
C TYR A 152 5.18 -4.36 11.19
N VAL A 153 3.85 -4.36 11.05
CA VAL A 153 2.90 -4.87 12.01
C VAL A 153 2.28 -6.15 11.47
N VAL A 154 2.32 -7.21 12.27
CA VAL A 154 1.78 -8.52 11.89
C VAL A 154 0.65 -8.92 12.83
N LYS A 155 -0.56 -9.06 12.30
CA LYS A 155 -1.63 -9.83 12.92
C LYS A 155 -1.28 -11.29 12.77
N ARG A 156 -0.80 -11.93 13.85
CA ARG A 156 -0.47 -13.35 13.81
C ARG A 156 -1.75 -14.17 13.88
N ILE A 157 -1.86 -15.10 12.94
CA ILE A 157 -2.90 -16.13 12.92
C ILE A 157 -2.28 -17.51 13.14
N ASP A 158 -3.10 -18.47 13.55
CA ASP A 158 -2.69 -19.84 13.79
C ASP A 158 -2.32 -20.58 12.50
N ASN A 159 -3.12 -20.43 11.46
CA ASN A 159 -2.93 -21.09 10.17
C ASN A 159 -3.73 -20.38 9.04
N GLN A 160 -3.37 -20.66 7.78
CA GLN A 160 -3.97 -20.01 6.60
C GLN A 160 -5.42 -20.44 6.28
N LYS A 161 -5.92 -21.51 6.90
CA LYS A 161 -7.27 -22.03 6.68
C LYS A 161 -8.26 -21.43 7.66
N ASP A 162 -8.03 -21.59 8.96
CA ASP A 162 -8.97 -21.15 9.99
C ASP A 162 -8.76 -19.68 10.38
N ARG A 163 -7.52 -19.17 10.23
CA ARG A 163 -7.14 -17.76 10.45
C ARG A 163 -7.53 -17.23 11.84
N ASN A 164 -7.47 -18.08 12.86
CA ASN A 164 -7.78 -17.66 14.23
C ASN A 164 -6.72 -16.67 14.70
N PHE A 165 -7.17 -15.54 15.24
CA PHE A 165 -6.29 -14.52 15.80
C PHE A 165 -5.51 -15.06 17.01
N LEU A 166 -4.21 -14.83 17.02
CA LEU A 166 -3.34 -15.17 18.15
C LEU A 166 -2.86 -13.91 18.88
N GLU A 167 -2.21 -13.01 18.17
CA GLU A 167 -1.55 -11.83 18.76
C GLU A 167 -1.18 -10.80 17.70
N TRP A 168 -0.88 -9.58 18.15
CA TRP A 168 -0.26 -8.55 17.32
C TRP A 168 1.23 -8.45 17.60
N LYS A 169 2.02 -8.41 16.53
CA LYS A 169 3.48 -8.26 16.58
C LYS A 169 3.93 -7.03 15.81
N ILE A 170 5.05 -6.45 16.20
CA ILE A 170 5.64 -5.28 15.55
C ILE A 170 7.17 -5.37 15.49
N ILE A 171 7.73 -4.88 14.39
CA ILE A 171 9.17 -4.67 14.19
C ILE A 171 9.37 -3.43 13.31
N SER A 172 10.43 -2.65 13.54
CA SER A 172 10.82 -1.59 12.59
C SER A 172 11.40 -2.23 11.32
N LEU A 173 11.19 -1.63 10.14
CA LEU A 173 11.76 -2.12 8.88
C LEU A 173 13.28 -2.32 8.95
N GLN A 174 14.03 -1.40 9.59
CA GLN A 174 15.47 -1.54 9.77
C GLN A 174 15.84 -2.83 10.53
N ASN A 175 15.21 -3.07 11.68
CA ASN A 175 15.42 -4.30 12.43
C ASN A 175 14.94 -5.54 11.67
N PHE A 176 13.89 -5.45 10.87
CA PHE A 176 13.46 -6.55 10.02
C PHE A 176 14.57 -6.94 9.04
N ILE A 177 15.11 -5.96 8.30
CA ILE A 177 16.19 -6.14 7.32
C ILE A 177 17.46 -6.69 7.98
N ASN A 178 17.87 -6.13 9.12
CA ASN A 178 19.09 -6.55 9.83
C ASN A 178 19.07 -8.01 10.29
N HIS A 179 17.88 -8.63 10.39
CA HIS A 179 17.72 -10.01 10.84
C HIS A 179 17.16 -10.93 9.75
N LEU A 180 17.10 -10.47 8.50
CA LEU A 180 16.79 -11.34 7.37
C LEU A 180 17.87 -12.42 7.23
N GLN A 181 17.43 -13.61 6.82
CA GLN A 181 18.36 -14.67 6.42
C GLN A 181 18.69 -14.54 4.93
N ASP A 182 19.88 -14.97 4.52
CA ASP A 182 20.32 -14.98 3.12
C ASP A 182 19.44 -15.88 2.24
N ARG A 183 18.77 -16.85 2.85
CA ARG A 183 17.88 -17.78 2.15
C ARG A 183 16.61 -17.07 1.68
N THR A 184 16.41 -17.10 0.37
CA THR A 184 15.13 -16.74 -0.26
C THR A 184 14.25 -17.98 -0.43
N ILE A 185 12.95 -17.81 -0.18
CA ILE A 185 11.94 -18.85 -0.40
C ILE A 185 10.86 -18.32 -1.34
N GLN A 186 10.04 -19.21 -1.89
CA GLN A 186 8.84 -18.82 -2.60
C GLN A 186 7.74 -18.44 -1.60
N GLY A 187 7.24 -17.21 -1.70
CA GLY A 187 6.09 -16.70 -0.97
C GLY A 187 4.76 -17.23 -1.49
N GLY A 188 3.70 -16.94 -0.74
CA GLY A 188 2.33 -17.19 -1.18
C GLY A 188 1.93 -16.24 -2.30
N SER A 189 1.05 -16.70 -3.19
CA SER A 189 0.56 -15.88 -4.30
C SER A 189 -0.22 -14.65 -3.83
N GLY A 190 -0.96 -14.73 -2.72
CA GLY A 190 -1.76 -13.60 -2.23
C GLY A 190 -2.73 -13.10 -3.31
N MET A 191 -2.59 -11.83 -3.71
CA MET A 191 -3.32 -11.20 -4.84
C MET A 191 -2.63 -11.40 -6.21
N GLY A 192 -1.49 -12.07 -6.22
CA GLY A 192 -0.72 -12.40 -7.41
C GLY A 192 -1.22 -13.65 -8.14
N PHE A 193 -0.66 -13.90 -9.32
CA PHE A 193 -0.97 -15.06 -10.16
C PHE A 193 -0.55 -16.38 -9.50
N GLU A 194 -1.33 -17.44 -9.71
CA GLU A 194 -1.07 -18.78 -9.12
C GLU A 194 0.34 -19.32 -9.41
N ASN A 195 0.92 -18.98 -10.56
CA ASN A 195 2.26 -19.41 -10.98
C ASN A 195 3.31 -18.29 -10.93
N GLY A 196 3.05 -17.22 -10.17
CA GLY A 196 3.99 -16.12 -10.04
C GLY A 196 5.22 -16.48 -9.20
N HIS A 197 6.35 -15.81 -9.48
CA HIS A 197 7.55 -15.93 -8.67
C HIS A 197 7.59 -14.81 -7.63
N TYR A 198 7.48 -15.18 -6.36
CA TYR A 198 7.41 -14.27 -5.22
C TYR A 198 8.59 -14.56 -4.30
N PRO A 199 9.80 -14.08 -4.62
CA PRO A 199 10.95 -14.31 -3.78
C PRO A 199 10.77 -13.57 -2.45
N THR A 200 10.71 -14.31 -1.35
CA THR A 200 10.43 -13.83 0.00
C THR A 200 11.59 -14.16 0.92
N GLN A 201 12.01 -13.21 1.75
CA GLN A 201 12.93 -13.45 2.85
C GLN A 201 12.20 -13.43 4.19
N ILE A 202 12.66 -14.26 5.13
CA ILE A 202 12.03 -14.42 6.44
C ILE A 202 12.88 -13.76 7.52
N CYS A 203 12.21 -12.95 8.35
CA CYS A 203 12.76 -12.50 9.62
C CYS A 203 12.27 -13.43 10.75
N PRO A 204 13.17 -14.01 11.56
CA PRO A 204 12.79 -14.89 12.67
C PRO A 204 11.86 -14.23 13.68
N TYR A 205 10.88 -15.00 14.18
CA TYR A 205 9.84 -14.51 15.08
C TYR A 205 10.37 -13.82 16.34
N GLN A 206 11.50 -14.28 16.89
CA GLN A 206 12.08 -13.76 18.14
C GLN A 206 12.47 -12.28 18.09
N TYR A 207 12.62 -11.69 16.90
CA TYR A 207 12.96 -10.27 16.73
C TYR A 207 11.73 -9.35 16.73
N PHE A 208 10.53 -9.92 16.67
CA PHE A 208 9.28 -9.18 16.76
C PHE A 208 8.91 -8.95 18.22
N LYS A 209 8.41 -7.76 18.51
CA LYS A 209 7.88 -7.37 19.83
C LYS A 209 6.37 -7.49 19.85
N ASP A 210 5.79 -7.66 21.03
CA ASP A 210 4.35 -7.53 21.22
C ASP A 210 3.93 -6.09 20.95
N LEU A 211 2.88 -5.92 20.14
CA LEU A 211 2.22 -4.63 19.98
C LEU A 211 1.24 -4.47 21.15
N LYS A 212 1.59 -3.59 22.10
CA LYS A 212 0.79 -3.27 23.30
C LYS A 212 0.07 -1.95 23.13
#